data_AF-A0A845WWD9-F1
#
_entry.id   AF-A0A845WWD9-F1
#
_cell.length_a   1.000
_cell.length_b   1.000
_cell.length_c   1.000
_cell.angle_alpha   90.00
_cell.angle_beta   90.00
_cell.angle_gamma   90.00
#
_symmetry.space_group_name_H-M   'P 1'
#
loop_
_entity.id
_entity.type
_entity.pdbx_description
1 polymer ?
#
loop_
_entity_poly.entity_id
_entity_poly.type
_entity_poly.pdbx_seq_one_letter_code
_entity_poly.pdbx_strand_id
1 'polypeptide(L)'
;MSELSSNYHDYLFPIISLARLKIKKGEIAEAEALLKPLISRKRFQFSEFSNFCTAQIELFMAKKDKDSARKWLQMWENLDPENPDLLPWKLKLDGDNLLNKLKSMVSGW
;
A
#
# COMPACT_ATOMS: atom_id res chain seq x y z
N MET A 1 25.38 5.36 -25.04
CA MET A 1 24.26 6.19 -24.54
C MET A 1 23.00 5.93 -25.36
N SER A 2 22.48 4.69 -25.35
CA SER A 2 21.29 4.32 -26.13
C SER A 2 20.59 3.04 -25.63
N GLU A 3 20.44 2.88 -24.31
CA GLU A 3 19.70 1.73 -23.73
C GLU A 3 18.70 2.13 -22.62
N LEU A 4 18.37 3.42 -22.52
CA LEU A 4 17.45 3.95 -21.50
C LEU A 4 16.36 4.76 -22.19
N SER A 5 15.20 4.15 -22.47
CA SER A 5 13.88 4.84 -22.51
C SER A 5 12.74 4.05 -23.17
N SER A 6 12.99 3.03 -24.00
CA SER A 6 11.92 2.55 -24.89
C SER A 6 10.92 1.54 -24.32
N ASN A 7 11.14 0.96 -23.13
CA ASN A 7 10.31 -0.16 -22.61
C ASN A 7 9.57 0.12 -21.29
N TYR A 8 9.58 1.35 -20.78
CA TYR A 8 8.96 1.72 -19.50
C TYR A 8 8.02 2.91 -19.67
N HIS A 9 6.97 2.73 -20.47
CA HIS A 9 5.81 3.62 -20.46
C HIS A 9 4.55 2.83 -20.08
N ASP A 10 4.66 2.00 -19.04
CA ASP A 10 3.47 1.45 -18.41
C ASP A 10 2.89 2.55 -17.51
N TYR A 11 1.69 3.04 -17.86
CA TYR A 11 0.96 4.10 -17.16
C TYR A 11 0.46 3.67 -15.75
N LEU A 12 1.28 2.95 -14.98
CA LEU A 12 0.94 2.43 -13.66
C LEU A 12 0.63 3.55 -12.68
N PHE A 13 1.43 4.61 -12.67
CA PHE A 13 1.18 5.77 -11.83
C PHE A 13 -0.22 6.36 -12.05
N PRO A 14 -0.64 6.70 -13.29
CA PRO A 14 -2.01 7.13 -13.56
C PRO A 14 -3.10 6.14 -13.13
N ILE A 15 -2.94 4.83 -13.42
CA ILE A 15 -3.94 3.80 -13.06
C ILE A 15 -4.10 3.69 -11.54
N ILE A 16 -2.98 3.59 -10.83
CA ILE A 16 -2.95 3.52 -9.37
C ILE A 16 -3.55 4.80 -8.77
N SER A 17 -3.18 5.97 -9.30
CA SER A 17 -3.70 7.26 -8.81
C SER A 17 -5.21 7.38 -9.02
N LEU A 18 -5.72 6.92 -10.16
CA LEU A 18 -7.16 6.85 -10.42
C LEU A 18 -7.86 5.90 -9.44
N ALA A 19 -7.31 4.70 -9.20
CA ALA A 19 -7.87 3.77 -8.23
C ALA A 19 -7.93 4.39 -6.82
N ARG A 20 -6.89 5.09 -6.38
CA ARG A 20 -6.87 5.80 -5.09
C ARG A 20 -7.92 6.92 -5.02
N LEU A 21 -8.14 7.65 -6.12
CA LEU A 21 -9.22 8.63 -6.20
C LEU A 21 -10.60 7.96 -6.09
N LYS A 22 -10.79 6.82 -6.77
CA LYS A 22 -12.02 6.01 -6.70
C LYS A 22 -12.28 5.52 -5.27
N ILE A 23 -11.25 5.04 -4.57
CA ILE A 23 -11.34 4.64 -3.14
C ILE A 23 -11.83 5.81 -2.29
N LYS A 24 -11.25 7.00 -2.44
CA LYS A 24 -11.66 8.20 -1.68
C LYS A 24 -13.11 8.60 -1.93
N LYS A 25 -13.66 8.33 -3.11
CA LYS A 25 -15.06 8.57 -3.46
C LYS A 25 -16.02 7.47 -2.97
N GLY A 26 -15.52 6.38 -2.39
CA GLY A 26 -16.33 5.21 -2.03
C GLY A 26 -16.66 4.31 -3.22
N GLU A 27 -16.06 4.53 -4.39
CA GLU A 27 -16.25 3.76 -5.63
C GLU A 27 -15.37 2.49 -5.58
N ILE A 28 -15.59 1.65 -4.57
CA ILE A 28 -14.66 0.56 -4.17
C ILE A 28 -14.53 -0.52 -5.24
N ALA A 29 -15.64 -0.91 -5.87
CA ALA A 29 -15.63 -1.95 -6.91
C ALA A 29 -14.84 -1.50 -8.15
N GLU A 30 -14.98 -0.23 -8.54
CA GLU A 30 -14.24 0.34 -9.67
C GLU A 30 -12.75 0.46 -9.36
N ALA A 31 -12.40 0.87 -8.14
CA ALA A 31 -11.01 0.91 -7.70
C ALA A 31 -10.36 -0.48 -7.75
N GLU A 32 -11.06 -1.50 -7.25
CA GLU A 32 -10.56 -2.88 -7.29
C GLU A 32 -10.38 -3.39 -8.72
N ALA A 33 -11.33 -3.07 -9.61
CA ALA A 33 -11.22 -3.45 -11.02
C ALA A 33 -9.98 -2.85 -11.71
N LEU A 34 -9.59 -1.62 -11.34
CA LEU A 34 -8.37 -0.98 -11.84
C LEU A 34 -7.09 -1.63 -11.29
N LEU A 35 -7.08 -2.04 -10.03
CA LEU A 35 -5.90 -2.61 -9.37
C LEU A 35 -5.69 -4.09 -9.67
N LYS A 36 -6.75 -4.85 -9.92
CA LYS A 36 -6.71 -6.31 -10.09
C LYS A 36 -5.73 -6.78 -11.18
N PRO A 37 -5.66 -6.18 -12.38
CA PRO A 37 -4.71 -6.61 -13.42
C PRO A 37 -3.24 -6.40 -13.01
N LEU A 38 -2.98 -5.50 -12.06
CA LEU A 38 -1.62 -5.17 -11.64
C LEU A 38 -1.02 -6.26 -10.72
N ILE A 39 -1.87 -7.05 -10.06
CA ILE A 39 -1.43 -8.15 -9.16
C ILE A 39 -0.58 -9.18 -9.91
N SER A 40 -0.93 -9.49 -11.17
CA SER A 40 -0.24 -10.49 -11.98
C SER A 40 1.01 -9.96 -12.71
N ARG A 41 1.39 -8.70 -12.49
CA ARG A 41 2.57 -8.13 -13.16
C ARG A 41 3.86 -8.77 -12.63
N LYS A 42 4.76 -9.09 -13.56
CA LYS A 42 6.06 -9.69 -13.22
C LYS A 42 7.09 -8.69 -12.69
N ARG A 43 6.92 -7.40 -12.98
CA ARG A 43 7.89 -6.34 -12.68
C ARG A 43 7.20 -5.03 -12.36
N PHE A 44 7.79 -4.34 -11.40
CA PHE A 44 7.50 -2.96 -10.99
C PHE A 44 8.83 -2.24 -10.82
N GLN A 45 8.87 -0.94 -11.09
CA GLN A 45 9.85 -0.08 -10.44
C GLN A 45 9.54 0.00 -8.94
N PHE A 46 10.56 0.25 -8.10
CA PHE A 46 10.38 0.31 -6.65
C PHE A 46 9.27 1.32 -6.24
N SER A 47 9.28 2.52 -6.82
CA SER A 47 8.27 3.55 -6.53
C SER A 47 6.87 3.17 -6.99
N GLU A 48 6.74 2.46 -8.11
CA GLU A 48 5.44 1.93 -8.59
C GLU A 48 4.92 0.85 -7.65
N PHE A 49 5.81 -0.03 -7.18
CA PHE A 49 5.47 -1.09 -6.23
C PHE A 49 4.98 -0.49 -4.90
N SER A 50 5.72 0.47 -4.35
CA SER A 50 5.32 1.17 -3.11
C SER A 50 3.96 1.88 -3.26
N ASN A 51 3.72 2.55 -4.40
CA ASN A 51 2.44 3.20 -4.67
C ASN A 51 1.30 2.18 -4.87
N PHE A 52 1.59 1.03 -5.48
CA PHE A 52 0.63 -0.06 -5.63
C PHE A 52 0.26 -0.68 -4.28
N CYS A 53 1.24 -0.99 -3.42
CA CYS A 53 1.02 -1.45 -2.06
C CYS A 53 0.17 -0.46 -1.26
N THR A 54 0.49 0.83 -1.36
CA THR A 54 -0.32 1.92 -0.76
C THR A 54 -1.77 1.86 -1.21
N ALA A 55 -2.03 1.73 -2.52
CA ALA A 55 -3.39 1.65 -3.04
C ALA A 55 -4.14 0.39 -2.58
N GLN A 56 -3.45 -0.75 -2.46
CA GLN A 56 -4.04 -1.97 -1.93
C GLN A 56 -4.41 -1.83 -0.45
N ILE A 57 -3.52 -1.25 0.36
CA ILE A 57 -3.81 -0.96 1.78
C ILE A 57 -5.02 -0.03 1.89
N GLU A 58 -5.08 1.04 1.10
CA GLU A 58 -6.23 1.96 1.04
C GLU A 58 -7.53 1.22 0.67
N LEU A 59 -7.49 0.33 -0.32
CA LEU A 59 -8.65 -0.45 -0.78
C LEU A 59 -9.20 -1.34 0.34
N PHE A 60 -8.33 -2.11 0.99
CA PHE A 60 -8.74 -3.01 2.06
C PHE A 60 -9.19 -2.27 3.32
N MET A 61 -8.58 -1.12 3.62
CA MET A 61 -9.07 -0.23 4.67
C MET A 61 -10.48 0.29 4.38
N ALA A 62 -10.76 0.68 3.14
CA ALA A 62 -12.11 1.10 2.74
C ALA A 62 -13.14 -0.04 2.79
N LYS A 63 -12.69 -1.28 2.54
CA LYS A 63 -13.49 -2.51 2.72
C LYS A 63 -13.64 -2.95 4.19
N LYS A 64 -13.03 -2.23 5.14
CA LYS A 64 -12.95 -2.61 6.56
C LYS A 64 -12.25 -3.95 6.82
N ASP A 65 -11.44 -4.41 5.88
CA ASP A 65 -10.64 -5.64 5.98
C ASP A 65 -9.19 -5.28 6.37
N LYS A 66 -8.99 -5.00 7.67
CA LYS A 66 -7.67 -4.65 8.19
C LYS A 66 -6.67 -5.79 8.08
N ASP A 67 -7.12 -7.04 8.05
CA ASP A 67 -6.23 -8.20 7.99
C ASP A 67 -5.55 -8.30 6.62
N SER A 68 -6.32 -8.13 5.55
CA SER A 68 -5.75 -8.05 4.20
C SER A 68 -4.88 -6.81 4.02
N ALA A 69 -5.26 -5.66 4.60
CA ALA A 69 -4.43 -4.46 4.59
C ALA A 69 -3.06 -4.71 5.26
N ARG A 70 -3.02 -5.42 6.40
CA ARG A 70 -1.76 -5.80 7.07
C ARG A 70 -0.90 -6.72 6.24
N LYS A 71 -1.48 -7.68 5.51
CA LYS A 71 -0.71 -8.58 4.62
C LYS A 71 0.00 -7.79 3.52
N TRP A 72 -0.65 -6.79 2.94
CA TRP A 72 -0.01 -5.91 1.95
C TRP A 72 1.08 -5.04 2.56
N LEU A 73 0.85 -4.49 3.76
CA LEU A 73 1.87 -3.73 4.48
C LEU A 73 3.10 -4.59 4.80
N GLN A 74 2.90 -5.82 5.29
CA GLN A 74 3.97 -6.77 5.59
C GLN A 74 4.76 -7.14 4.33
N MET A 75 4.07 -7.37 3.21
CA MET A 75 4.74 -7.65 1.94
C MET A 75 5.61 -6.47 1.48
N TRP A 76 5.10 -5.24 1.63
CA TRP A 76 5.87 -4.04 1.30
C TRP A 76 7.10 -3.90 2.21
N GLU A 77 6.94 -4.06 3.53
CA GLU A 77 8.03 -4.01 4.50
C GLU A 77 9.12 -5.06 4.22
N ASN A 78 8.75 -6.28 3.83
CA ASN A 78 9.73 -7.32 3.51
C ASN A 78 10.60 -6.99 2.29
N LEU A 79 10.11 -6.14 1.38
CA LEU A 79 10.80 -5.79 0.14
C LEU A 79 11.58 -4.48 0.23
N ASP A 80 11.05 -3.50 0.97
CA ASP A 80 11.67 -2.17 1.15
C ASP A 80 11.47 -1.68 2.59
N PRO A 81 12.17 -2.29 3.57
CA PRO A 81 11.93 -2.05 5.00
C PRO A 81 12.28 -0.63 5.46
N GLU A 82 13.15 0.07 4.73
CA GLU A 82 13.57 1.44 5.03
C GLU A 82 12.65 2.49 4.40
N ASN A 83 11.59 2.08 3.68
CA ASN A 83 10.67 3.01 3.05
C ASN A 83 9.95 3.86 4.11
N PRO A 84 10.09 5.20 4.07
CA PRO A 84 9.51 6.08 5.07
C PRO A 84 7.97 6.03 5.11
N ASP A 85 7.32 5.64 4.00
CA ASP A 85 5.87 5.57 3.92
C ASP A 85 5.27 4.38 4.70
N LEU A 86 6.09 3.41 5.15
CA LEU A 86 5.63 2.28 5.98
C LEU A 86 5.12 2.74 7.35
N LEU A 87 5.79 3.73 7.96
CA LEU A 87 5.51 4.13 9.34
C LEU A 87 4.08 4.70 9.51
N PRO A 88 3.60 5.63 8.66
CA PRO A 88 2.21 6.07 8.70
C PRO A 88 1.20 4.92 8.61
N TRP A 89 1.47 3.90 7.79
CA TRP A 89 0.57 2.75 7.64
C TRP A 89 0.57 1.83 8.86
N LYS A 90 1.74 1.57 9.44
CA LYS A 90 1.86 0.84 10.72
C LYS A 90 1.05 1.53 11.83
N LEU A 91 1.17 2.84 11.95
CA LEU A 91 0.41 3.63 12.93
C LEU A 91 -1.10 3.58 12.66
N LYS A 92 -1.52 3.67 11.40
CA LYS A 92 -2.95 3.67 11.05
C LYS A 92 -3.61 2.30 11.24
N LEU A 93 -2.88 1.21 11.00
CA LEU A 93 -3.42 -0.16 11.16
C LEU A 93 -3.35 -0.66 12.60
N ASP A 94 -2.27 -0.33 13.31
CA ASP A 94 -1.93 -0.91 14.62
C ASP A 94 -1.82 0.13 15.74
N GLY A 95 -2.29 1.37 15.53
CA GLY A 95 -2.23 2.46 16.51
C GLY A 95 -2.78 2.07 17.89
N ASP A 96 -3.86 1.30 17.94
CA ASP A 96 -4.43 0.79 19.19
C ASP A 96 -3.48 -0.21 19.88
N ASN A 97 -2.85 -1.10 19.11
CA ASN A 97 -1.88 -2.08 19.63
C ASN A 97 -0.58 -1.41 20.09
N LEU A 98 -0.12 -0.37 19.38
CA LEU A 98 1.05 0.42 19.76
C LEU A 98 0.81 1.21 21.06
N LEU A 99 -0.34 1.87 21.17
CA LEU A 99 -0.74 2.56 22.41
C LEU A 99 -0.88 1.58 23.58
N ASN A 100 -1.46 0.40 23.34
CA ASN A 100 -1.58 -0.64 24.37
C ASN A 100 -0.21 -1.18 24.80
N LYS A 101 0.72 -1.40 23.86
CA LYS A 101 2.10 -1.82 24.14
C LYS A 101 2.87 -0.75 24.93
N LEU A 102 2.70 0.53 24.59
CA LEU A 102 3.30 1.63 25.35
C LEU A 102 2.75 1.69 26.78
N LYS A 103 1.42 1.57 26.94
CA LYS A 103 0.78 1.51 28.27
C LYS A 103 1.32 0.35 29.11
N SER A 104 1.46 -0.84 28.54
CA SER A 104 1.98 -2.02 29.28
C SER A 104 3.44 -1.88 29.69
N MET A 105 4.25 -1.12 28.94
CA MET A 105 5.66 -0.86 29.30
C MET A 105 5.79 0.17 30.44
N VAL A 106 4.85 1.12 30.56
CA VAL A 106 4.89 2.17 31.59
C VAL A 106 4.18 1.72 32.88
N SER A 107 3.23 0.79 32.81
CA SER A 107 2.51 0.24 33.98
C SER A 107 3.21 -0.93 34.67
N GLY A 108 4.43 -1.29 34.24
CA GLY A 108 5.29 -2.29 34.86
C GLY A 108 6.29 -1.73 35.89
N TRP A 109 6.12 -0.50 36.36
CA TRP A 109 6.92 0.18 37.39
C TRP A 109 6.06 0.53 38.60
#